data_AF-A0A3N2N3F8-F1
#
_entry.id   AF-A0A3N2N3F8-F1
#
_cell.length_a   1.000
_cell.length_b   1.000
_cell.length_c   1.000
_cell.angle_alpha   90.00
_cell.angle_beta   90.00
_cell.angle_gamma   90.00
#
_symmetry.space_group_name_H-M   'P 1'
#
loop_
_entity.id
_entity.type
_entity.pdbx_description
1 polymer ?
#
loop_
_entity_poly.entity_id
_entity_poly.type
_entity_poly.pdbx_seq_one_letter_code
_entity_poly.pdbx_strand_id
1 'polypeptide(L)'
;MKTADAIWMCLPEGMDELFEMVRFERTEQSYDIWLDEKKKLSDEDYRNPHIVARGYTDYVTIQDYPMRGRPVFLHMRKNKWWDKQTNEIFSYNLELPNDEGTRLSAEFVAFLKDEGGDNSPVD
;
A
#
# COMPACT_ATOMS: atom_id res chain seq x y z
N MET A 1 16.04 19.06 0.49
CA MET A 1 15.12 17.92 0.54
C MET A 1 13.88 18.28 -0.26
N LYS A 2 13.36 17.37 -1.07
CA LYS A 2 12.04 17.58 -1.68
C LYS A 2 11.00 17.45 -0.57
N THR A 3 9.86 18.11 -0.71
CA THR A 3 8.80 18.07 0.31
C THR A 3 8.37 16.63 0.64
N ALA A 4 8.40 15.73 -0.35
CA ALA A 4 8.08 14.31 -0.18
C ALA A 4 9.01 13.58 0.80
N ASP A 5 10.32 13.88 0.81
CA ASP A 5 11.29 13.25 1.71
C ASP A 5 10.94 13.51 3.19
N ALA A 6 10.45 14.72 3.49
CA ALA A 6 10.07 15.09 4.86
C ALA A 6 8.80 14.38 5.34
N ILE A 7 7.89 14.04 4.43
CA ILE A 7 6.66 13.30 4.77
C ILE A 7 7.00 11.84 5.06
N TRP A 8 7.89 11.23 4.29
CA TRP A 8 8.37 9.86 4.55
C TRP A 8 9.00 9.71 5.94
N MET A 9 9.73 10.72 6.41
CA MET A 9 10.26 10.72 7.79
C MET A 9 9.20 10.76 8.89
N CYS A 10 7.95 11.04 8.56
CA CYS A 10 6.83 11.03 9.50
C CYS A 10 6.00 9.75 9.42
N LEU A 11 6.30 8.86 8.47
CA LEU A 11 5.64 7.57 8.30
C LEU A 11 6.50 6.45 8.94
N PRO A 12 5.90 5.28 9.24
CA PRO A 12 6.64 4.09 9.63
C PRO A 12 7.84 3.80 8.73
N GLU A 13 8.94 3.36 9.36
CA GLU A 13 10.14 2.93 8.63
C GLU A 13 9.78 1.77 7.67
N GLY A 14 10.42 1.74 6.51
CA GLY A 14 10.19 0.68 5.52
C GLY A 14 8.97 0.90 4.61
N MET A 15 8.10 1.88 4.89
CA MET A 15 6.98 2.17 4.00
C MET A 15 7.43 2.65 2.61
N ASP A 16 8.55 3.37 2.52
CA ASP A 16 9.05 3.83 1.23
C ASP A 16 9.61 2.66 0.38
N GLU A 17 9.92 1.52 0.97
CA GLU A 17 10.35 0.33 0.24
C GLU A 17 9.17 -0.37 -0.45
N LEU A 18 8.00 -0.33 0.18
CA LEU A 18 6.77 -0.97 -0.30
C LEU A 18 5.90 -0.06 -1.16
N PHE A 19 5.87 1.24 -0.85
CA PHE A 19 4.92 2.18 -1.44
C PHE A 19 5.62 3.35 -2.12
N GLU A 20 4.95 3.91 -3.13
CA GLU A 20 5.28 5.18 -3.74
C GLU A 20 4.20 6.21 -3.39
N MET A 21 4.64 7.39 -2.98
CA MET A 21 3.74 8.51 -2.68
C MET A 21 3.37 9.20 -3.99
N VAL A 22 2.11 9.04 -4.40
CA VAL A 22 1.61 9.58 -5.67
C VAL A 22 0.95 10.94 -5.52
N ARG A 23 0.44 11.25 -4.32
CA ARG A 23 -0.18 12.53 -4.02
C ARG A 23 -0.04 12.84 -2.52
N PHE A 24 0.13 14.12 -2.23
CA PHE A 24 0.07 14.65 -0.89
C PHE A 24 -0.77 15.91 -0.91
N GLU A 25 -1.78 15.97 -0.07
CA GLU A 25 -2.59 17.17 0.14
C GLU A 25 -2.55 17.59 1.59
N ARG A 26 -2.32 18.89 1.78
CA ARG A 26 -2.38 19.51 3.09
C ARG A 26 -3.53 20.49 3.10
N THR A 27 -4.50 20.25 3.96
CA THR A 27 -5.59 21.18 4.23
C THR A 27 -5.42 21.78 5.61
N GLU A 28 -6.27 22.75 5.97
CA GLU A 28 -6.34 23.26 7.34
C GLU A 28 -6.86 22.21 8.34
N GLN A 29 -7.57 21.20 7.84
CA GLN A 29 -8.27 20.20 8.64
C GLN A 29 -7.51 18.88 8.75
N SER A 30 -6.72 18.51 7.73
CA SER A 30 -6.12 17.18 7.61
C SER A 30 -4.83 17.18 6.78
N TYR A 31 -4.11 16.08 6.87
CA TYR A 31 -3.12 15.66 5.89
C TYR A 31 -3.63 14.40 5.20
N ASP A 32 -3.64 14.42 3.87
CA ASP A 32 -4.12 13.31 3.06
C ASP A 32 -2.96 12.84 2.18
N ILE A 33 -2.61 11.56 2.29
CA ILE A 33 -1.42 10.96 1.67
C ILE A 33 -1.87 9.78 0.83
N TRP A 34 -1.61 9.80 -0.47
CA TRP A 34 -1.94 8.70 -1.37
C TRP A 34 -0.69 7.88 -1.67
N LEU A 35 -0.82 6.57 -1.47
CA LEU A 35 0.24 5.60 -1.51
C LEU A 35 -0.16 4.44 -2.43
N ASP A 36 0.65 4.22 -3.47
CA ASP A 36 0.52 3.10 -4.39
C ASP A 36 1.58 2.06 -4.07
N GLU A 37 1.20 0.78 -3.97
CA GLU A 37 2.18 -0.29 -3.83
C GLU A 37 3.14 -0.29 -5.04
N LYS A 38 4.44 -0.33 -4.77
CA LYS A 38 5.46 -0.47 -5.80
C LYS A 38 5.29 -1.82 -6.49
N LYS A 39 5.39 -1.81 -7.82
CA LYS A 39 5.26 -3.04 -8.64
C LYS A 39 6.48 -3.93 -8.46
N LYS A 40 6.44 -4.79 -7.45
CA LYS A 40 7.46 -5.80 -7.17
C LYS A 40 6.78 -7.15 -7.07
N LEU A 41 7.11 -8.06 -7.99
CA LEU A 41 6.72 -9.45 -7.86
C LEU A 41 7.50 -10.09 -6.72
N SER A 42 6.89 -11.05 -6.02
CA SER A 42 7.58 -11.90 -5.05
C SER A 42 8.74 -12.63 -5.70
N ASP A 43 9.77 -12.99 -4.93
CA ASP A 43 10.95 -13.71 -5.44
C ASP A 43 10.58 -15.03 -6.14
N GLU A 44 9.51 -15.69 -5.70
CA GLU A 44 8.97 -16.92 -6.29
C GLU A 44 8.30 -16.67 -7.66
N ASP A 45 7.55 -15.57 -7.77
CA ASP A 45 6.72 -15.24 -8.93
C ASP A 45 7.43 -14.37 -9.97
N TYR A 46 8.56 -13.73 -9.63
CA TYR A 46 9.28 -12.86 -10.55
C TYR A 46 9.69 -13.56 -11.86
N ARG A 47 9.83 -14.89 -11.83
CA ARG A 47 10.13 -15.73 -13.00
C ARG A 47 8.90 -16.31 -13.69
N ASN A 48 7.70 -16.14 -13.13
CA ASN A 48 6.46 -16.67 -13.67
C ASN A 48 5.90 -15.74 -14.77
N PRO A 49 5.97 -16.12 -16.06
CA PRO A 49 5.50 -15.28 -17.15
C PRO A 49 3.96 -15.18 -17.23
N HIS A 50 3.24 -15.98 -16.44
CA HIS A 50 1.79 -16.00 -16.43
C HIS A 50 1.18 -14.92 -15.52
N ILE A 51 1.96 -14.38 -14.59
CA ILE A 51 1.51 -13.33 -13.68
C ILE A 51 1.76 -11.98 -14.34
N VAL A 52 0.69 -11.20 -14.51
CA VAL A 52 0.76 -9.86 -15.12
C VAL A 52 0.10 -8.82 -14.23
N ALA A 53 0.69 -7.63 -14.16
CA ALA A 53 0.09 -6.50 -13.44
C ALA A 53 -1.19 -6.04 -14.15
N ARG A 54 -2.28 -5.93 -13.39
CA ARG A 54 -3.62 -5.55 -13.86
C ARG A 54 -4.19 -4.34 -13.10
N GLY A 55 -3.30 -3.39 -12.78
CA GLY A 55 -3.67 -2.15 -12.10
C GLY A 55 -3.59 -2.25 -10.59
N TYR A 56 -4.47 -1.55 -9.89
CA TYR A 56 -4.50 -1.46 -8.43
C TYR A 56 -5.87 -1.84 -7.86
N THR A 57 -5.89 -2.17 -6.57
CA THR A 57 -7.12 -2.20 -5.78
C THR A 57 -7.73 -0.79 -5.66
N ASP A 58 -8.97 -0.74 -5.18
CA ASP A 58 -9.54 0.51 -4.69
C ASP A 58 -8.73 1.03 -3.50
N TYR A 59 -8.84 2.33 -3.25
CA TYR A 59 -8.17 2.95 -2.10
C TYR A 59 -8.85 2.51 -0.81
N VAL A 60 -8.06 1.98 0.11
CA VAL A 60 -8.41 1.82 1.51
C VAL A 60 -7.90 3.06 2.23
N THR A 61 -8.76 3.73 2.99
CA THR A 61 -8.38 4.91 3.77
C THR A 61 -8.19 4.51 5.22
N ILE A 62 -7.00 4.75 5.74
CA ILE A 62 -6.59 4.41 7.10
C ILE A 62 -6.27 5.70 7.82
N GLN A 63 -6.85 5.89 9.00
CA GLN A 63 -6.51 7.02 9.84
C GLN A 63 -5.23 6.71 10.64
N ASP A 64 -4.22 7.55 10.49
CA ASP A 64 -2.95 7.44 11.20
C ASP A 64 -2.88 8.45 12.36
N TYR A 65 -1.77 8.42 13.12
CA TYR A 65 -1.56 9.31 14.24
C TYR A 65 -1.55 10.78 13.78
N PRO A 66 -2.22 11.67 14.53
CA PRO A 66 -2.35 13.05 14.12
C PRO A 66 -0.99 13.76 14.12
N MET A 67 -0.65 14.39 13.00
CA MET A 67 0.55 15.20 12.87
C MET A 67 0.23 16.65 13.24
N ARG A 68 0.90 17.17 14.28
CA ARG A 68 0.74 18.57 14.75
C ARG A 68 -0.73 18.96 15.01
N GLY A 69 -1.50 18.03 15.58
CA GLY A 69 -2.90 18.26 15.95
C GLY A 69 -3.90 18.20 14.79
N ARG A 70 -3.48 17.77 13.59
CA ARG A 70 -4.39 17.48 12.47
C ARG A 70 -4.41 15.97 12.20
N PRO A 71 -5.58 15.37 11.94
CA PRO A 71 -5.66 13.98 11.49
C PRO A 71 -4.84 13.76 10.21
N VAL A 72 -4.29 12.56 10.11
CA VAL A 72 -3.58 12.08 8.92
C VAL A 72 -4.38 10.93 8.34
N PHE A 73 -4.65 10.98 7.04
CA PHE A 73 -5.33 9.93 6.30
C PHE A 73 -4.36 9.36 5.26
N LEU A 74 -4.16 8.05 5.35
CA LEU A 74 -3.39 7.27 4.40
C LEU A 74 -4.36 6.60 3.44
N HIS A 75 -4.38 7.04 2.20
CA HIS A 75 -5.13 6.41 1.11
C HIS A 75 -4.21 5.43 0.40
N MET A 76 -4.37 4.14 0.70
CA MET A 76 -3.45 3.08 0.29
C MET A 76 -4.14 2.13 -0.68
N ARG A 77 -3.40 1.62 -1.67
CA ARG A 77 -3.89 0.56 -2.56
C ARG A 77 -2.76 -0.39 -2.97
N LYS A 78 -3.15 -1.64 -3.21
CA LYS A 78 -2.26 -2.74 -3.60
C LYS A 78 -2.26 -2.98 -5.10
N ASN A 79 -1.23 -3.62 -5.61
CA ASN A 79 -1.18 -4.09 -6.99
C ASN A 79 -2.15 -5.26 -7.19
N LYS A 80 -2.96 -5.19 -8.25
CA LYS A 80 -3.70 -6.34 -8.75
C LYS A 80 -2.83 -7.12 -9.71
N TRP A 81 -2.66 -8.40 -9.43
CA TRP A 81 -1.94 -9.36 -10.25
C TRP A 81 -2.94 -10.33 -10.84
N TRP A 82 -2.81 -10.64 -12.13
CA TRP A 82 -3.63 -11.62 -12.81
C TRP A 82 -2.78 -12.83 -13.14
N ASP A 83 -3.13 -13.98 -12.58
CA ASP A 83 -2.54 -15.26 -12.97
C ASP A 83 -3.32 -15.82 -14.16
N LYS A 84 -2.66 -15.95 -15.31
CA LYS A 84 -3.29 -16.47 -16.53
C LYS A 84 -3.54 -17.97 -16.53
N GLN A 85 -2.89 -18.74 -15.65
CA GLN A 85 -3.09 -20.19 -15.55
C GLN A 85 -4.35 -20.50 -14.74
N THR A 86 -4.54 -19.84 -13.60
CA THR A 86 -5.72 -20.04 -12.75
C THR A 86 -6.88 -19.11 -13.12
N ASN A 87 -6.60 -18.07 -13.90
CA ASN A 87 -7.52 -17.00 -14.27
C ASN A 87 -7.99 -16.14 -13.08
N GLU A 88 -7.18 -16.07 -12.02
CA GLU A 88 -7.52 -15.37 -10.77
C GLU A 88 -6.83 -14.01 -10.69
N ILE A 89 -7.51 -13.05 -10.07
CA ILE A 89 -6.91 -11.77 -9.68
C ILE A 89 -6.61 -11.84 -8.19
N PHE A 90 -5.38 -11.47 -7.82
CA PHE A 90 -4.95 -11.42 -6.42
C PHE A 90 -4.11 -10.17 -6.15
N SER A 91 -3.85 -9.92 -4.88
CA SER A 91 -2.90 -8.90 -4.39
C SER A 91 -2.05 -9.54 -3.32
N TYR A 92 -0.76 -9.21 -3.24
CA TYR A 92 0.12 -9.83 -2.26
C TYR A 92 -0.16 -9.35 -0.82
N ASN A 93 0.11 -10.25 0.12
CA ASN A 93 0.36 -9.85 1.50
C ASN A 93 1.65 -9.06 1.57
N LEU A 94 1.63 -7.97 2.31
CA LEU A 94 2.76 -7.08 2.50
C LEU A 94 3.23 -7.19 3.94
N GLU A 95 4.55 -7.15 4.12
CA GLU A 95 5.17 -7.11 5.44
C GLU A 95 6.06 -5.87 5.50
N LEU A 96 5.87 -5.03 6.52
CA LEU A 96 6.71 -3.86 6.69
C LEU A 96 8.12 -4.29 7.11
N PRO A 97 9.17 -3.89 6.36
CA PRO A 97 10.53 -4.12 6.80
C PRO A 97 10.79 -3.28 8.05
N ASN A 98 11.57 -3.84 8.99
CA ASN A 98 11.94 -3.19 10.26
C ASN A 98 10.75 -2.75 11.14
N ASP A 99 9.65 -3.50 11.17
CA ASP A 99 8.49 -3.21 12.04
C ASP A 99 8.79 -3.33 13.56
N GLU A 100 9.97 -3.81 13.96
CA GLU A 100 10.38 -3.92 15.37
C GLU A 100 10.32 -2.56 16.10
N GLY A 101 9.27 -2.39 16.91
CA GLY A 101 9.04 -1.19 17.73
C GLY A 101 8.07 -0.17 17.12
N THR A 102 7.55 -0.43 15.91
CA THR A 102 6.53 0.42 15.27
C THR A 102 5.14 0.02 15.76
N ARG A 103 4.37 0.99 16.26
CA ARG A 103 2.97 0.76 16.66
C ARG A 103 2.04 1.08 15.50
N LEU A 104 1.72 0.08 14.71
CA LEU A 104 0.72 0.19 13.64
C LEU A 104 -0.70 0.07 14.20
N SER A 105 -1.66 0.74 13.55
CA SER A 105 -3.08 0.53 13.86
C SER A 105 -3.52 -0.85 13.36
N ALA A 106 -4.58 -1.40 13.98
CA ALA A 106 -5.13 -2.69 13.56
C ALA A 106 -5.63 -2.65 12.10
N GLU A 107 -6.16 -1.49 11.66
CA GLU A 107 -6.60 -1.26 10.27
C GLU A 107 -5.40 -1.27 9.31
N PHE A 108 -4.27 -0.67 9.70
CA PHE A 108 -3.04 -0.71 8.91
C PHE A 108 -2.51 -2.14 8.75
N VAL A 109 -2.42 -2.88 9.85
CA VAL A 109 -1.99 -4.29 9.82
C VAL A 109 -2.96 -5.15 9.00
N ALA A 110 -4.27 -4.91 9.13
CA ALA A 110 -5.28 -5.60 8.33
C ALA A 110 -5.09 -5.32 6.84
N PHE A 111 -4.90 -4.05 6.44
CA PHE A 111 -4.64 -3.71 5.04
C PHE A 111 -3.41 -4.43 4.48
N LEU A 112 -2.30 -4.47 5.23
CA LEU A 112 -1.09 -5.18 4.79
C LEU A 112 -1.34 -6.68 4.55
N LYS A 113 -2.15 -7.31 5.40
CA LYS A 113 -2.45 -8.75 5.37
C LYS A 113 -3.72 -9.12 4.59
N ASP A 114 -4.42 -8.14 4.05
CA ASP A 114 -5.63 -8.38 3.27
C ASP A 114 -5.25 -8.82 1.86
N GLU A 115 -5.51 -10.09 1.55
CA GLU A 115 -5.49 -10.58 0.18
C GLU A 115 -6.76 -10.07 -0.50
N GLY A 116 -6.64 -8.98 -1.25
CA GLY A 116 -7.72 -8.35 -2.03
C GLY A 116 -8.22 -9.22 -3.19
N GLY A 117 -8.56 -10.48 -2.90
CA GLY A 117 -9.17 -11.43 -3.80
C GLY A 117 -10.64 -11.09 -3.99
N ASP A 118 -10.92 -10.22 -4.96
CA ASP A 118 -12.23 -10.23 -5.60
C ASP A 118 -12.30 -11.53 -6.42
N ASN A 119 -12.93 -12.55 -5.84
CA ASN A 119 -13.03 -13.89 -6.42
C ASN A 119 -14.00 -13.95 -7.63
N SER A 120 -14.20 -12.82 -8.31
CA SER A 120 -15.02 -12.75 -9.51
C SER A 120 -14.20 -13.29 -10.68
N PRO A 121 -14.67 -14.34 -11.39
CA PRO A 121 -14.01 -14.80 -12.60
C PRO A 121 -13.91 -13.65 -13.58
N VAL A 122 -12.74 -13.53 -14.21
CA VAL A 122 -12.56 -12.58 -15.31
C VAL A 122 -13.26 -13.19 -16.52
N ASP A 123 -14.35 -12.56 -16.96
CA ASP A 123 -15.06 -12.89 -18.21
C ASP A 123 -14.15 -12.69 -19.42
#